data_AF-A0A3D2JEB6-F1
#
_entry.id   AF-A0A3D2JEB6-F1
#
_cell.length_a   1.000
_cell.length_b   1.000
_cell.length_c   1.000
_cell.angle_alpha   90.00
_cell.angle_beta   90.00
_cell.angle_gamma   90.00
#
_symmetry.space_group_name_H-M   'P 1'
#
loop_
_entity.id
_entity.type
_entity.pdbx_description
1 polymer ?
#
loop_
_entity_poly.entity_id
_entity_poly.type
_entity_poly.pdbx_seq_one_letter_code
_entity_poly.pdbx_strand_id
1 'polypeptide(L)'
;MIEQDQQGQPVAYERVVTYHTVTLGELTRSGDVRAEIETINESGERQVQLLAVPAGLPGERVTIAVEAPPAPRSKKHRRHWKPRPPRVWITEIHEASPLRVAAPCPVFGECGGCQLQHMRYDAQLAWKRSVVEQLLQEIGHFEQP
;
A
#
# COMPACT_ATOMS: atom_id res chain seq x y z
N MET A 1 -19.25 18.83 -3.77
CA MET A 1 -19.08 20.26 -3.45
C MET A 1 -17.66 20.64 -3.86
N ILE A 2 -17.51 21.27 -5.04
CA ILE A 2 -16.24 21.60 -5.69
C ILE A 2 -15.99 23.08 -5.38
N GLU A 3 -14.93 23.40 -4.63
CA GLU A 3 -14.53 24.79 -4.40
C GLU A 3 -13.76 25.30 -5.62
N GLN A 4 -14.19 26.44 -6.14
CA GLN A 4 -13.61 27.17 -7.27
C GLN A 4 -12.69 28.27 -6.74
N ASP A 5 -11.64 28.61 -7.49
CA ASP A 5 -10.89 29.84 -7.25
C ASP A 5 -11.72 31.10 -7.60
N GLN A 6 -11.17 32.30 -7.37
CA GLN A 6 -11.84 33.57 -7.71
C GLN A 6 -12.10 33.76 -9.23
N GLN A 7 -11.69 32.81 -10.08
CA GLN A 7 -11.90 32.78 -11.52
C GLN A 7 -12.74 31.58 -12.01
N GLY A 8 -13.35 30.79 -11.11
CA GLY A 8 -14.25 29.71 -11.51
C GLY A 8 -13.57 28.47 -12.09
N GLN A 9 -12.24 28.33 -12.00
CA GLN A 9 -11.51 27.18 -12.52
C GLN A 9 -11.38 26.07 -11.46
N PRO A 10 -11.54 24.79 -11.83
CA PRO A 10 -11.24 23.69 -10.92
C PRO A 10 -9.75 23.69 -10.64
N VAL A 11 -9.37 23.95 -9.38
CA VAL A 11 -7.97 23.93 -8.94
C VAL A 11 -7.49 22.47 -8.98
N ALA A 12 -7.05 22.03 -10.15
CA ALA A 12 -6.42 20.74 -10.37
C ALA A 12 -5.07 20.77 -9.65
N TYR A 13 -5.05 20.31 -8.41
CA TYR A 13 -3.80 20.01 -7.74
C TYR A 13 -3.16 18.88 -8.55
N GLU A 14 -2.08 19.16 -9.28
CA GLU A 14 -1.35 18.16 -10.05
C GLU A 14 -0.77 17.15 -9.06
N ARG A 15 -1.44 16.00 -8.92
CA ARG A 15 -1.05 14.95 -7.97
C ARG A 15 0.12 14.24 -8.59
N VAL A 16 1.32 14.54 -8.11
CA VAL A 16 2.56 13.93 -8.61
C VAL A 16 2.51 12.44 -8.29
N VAL A 17 2.40 11.63 -9.35
CA VAL A 17 2.49 10.17 -9.27
C VAL A 17 3.88 9.77 -9.72
N THR A 18 4.59 9.05 -8.86
CA THR A 18 5.91 8.48 -9.18
C THR A 18 5.79 6.97 -9.35
N TYR A 19 6.55 6.41 -10.29
CA TYR A 19 6.52 4.98 -10.60
C TYR A 19 7.82 4.34 -10.18
N HIS A 20 7.74 3.22 -9.47
CA HIS A 20 8.90 2.49 -8.96
C HIS A 20 8.74 1.01 -9.29
N THR A 21 9.79 0.40 -9.87
CA THR A 21 9.82 -1.06 -10.05
C THR A 21 10.51 -1.68 -8.84
N VAL A 22 9.79 -2.49 -8.08
CA VAL A 22 10.26 -3.06 -6.81
C VAL A 22 9.94 -4.54 -6.73
N THR A 23 10.72 -5.24 -5.91
CA THR A 23 10.38 -6.59 -5.45
C THR A 23 9.58 -6.46 -4.16
N LEU A 24 8.39 -7.05 -4.15
CA LEU A 24 7.51 -7.06 -3.01
C LEU A 24 8.04 -7.99 -1.91
N GLY A 25 8.15 -7.44 -0.69
CA GLY A 25 8.66 -8.14 0.49
C GLY A 25 7.58 -8.95 1.21
N GLU A 26 7.61 -8.90 2.54
CA GLU A 26 6.69 -9.69 3.37
C GLU A 26 5.26 -9.14 3.40
N LEU A 27 4.30 -10.06 3.51
CA LEU A 27 2.89 -9.75 3.72
C LEU A 27 2.65 -9.34 5.17
N THR A 28 2.08 -8.16 5.37
CA THR A 28 1.72 -7.63 6.69
C THR A 28 0.54 -8.39 7.30
N ARG A 29 0.28 -8.17 8.59
CA ARG A 29 -0.90 -8.70 9.30
C ARG A 29 -2.24 -8.22 8.74
N SER A 30 -2.22 -7.11 8.00
CA SER A 30 -3.41 -6.54 7.35
C SER A 30 -3.66 -7.12 5.95
N GLY A 31 -2.72 -7.87 5.40
CA GLY A 31 -2.83 -8.44 4.05
C GLY A 31 -2.31 -7.53 2.93
N ASP A 32 -1.59 -6.46 3.27
CA ASP A 32 -0.82 -5.63 2.32
C ASP A 32 0.64 -6.07 2.32
N VAL A 33 1.36 -5.90 1.22
CA VAL A 33 2.78 -6.28 1.14
C VAL A 33 3.68 -5.07 1.38
N ARG A 34 4.80 -5.28 2.07
CA ARG A 34 5.80 -4.23 2.24
C ARG A 34 6.64 -4.07 0.97
N ALA A 35 6.75 -2.84 0.50
CA ALA A 35 7.70 -2.45 -0.53
C ALA A 35 8.65 -1.38 0.02
N GLU A 36 9.92 -1.52 -0.30
CA GLU A 36 10.95 -0.52 -0.02
C GLU A 36 11.23 0.24 -1.31
N ILE A 37 11.09 1.57 -1.26
CA ILE A 37 11.52 2.45 -2.34
C ILE A 37 12.67 3.33 -1.86
N GLU A 38 13.64 3.56 -2.73
CA GLU A 38 14.68 4.56 -2.53
C GLU A 38 14.24 5.85 -3.22
N THR A 39 13.98 6.89 -2.43
CA THR A 39 13.70 8.23 -2.94
C THR A 39 14.87 9.16 -2.66
N ILE A 40 15.04 10.18 -3.49
CA ILE A 40 16.00 11.25 -3.27
C ILE A 40 15.21 12.48 -2.85
N ASN A 41 15.49 13.00 -1.66
CA ASN A 41 14.85 14.22 -1.17
C ASN A 41 15.35 15.45 -1.95
N GLU A 42 14.68 16.59 -1.78
CA GLU A 42 15.08 17.87 -2.37
C GLU A 42 16.53 18.27 -2.01
N SER A 43 17.05 17.78 -0.87
CA SER A 43 18.43 17.99 -0.40
C SER A 43 19.46 17.02 -0.99
N GLY A 44 19.08 16.11 -1.89
CA GLY A 44 19.98 15.13 -2.51
C GLY A 44 20.28 13.90 -1.64
N GLU A 45 19.66 13.76 -0.47
CA GLU A 45 19.83 12.61 0.42
C GLU A 45 18.96 11.43 -0.03
N ARG A 46 19.55 10.22 0.00
CA ARG A 46 18.81 8.97 -0.25
C ARG A 46 18.02 8.61 0.99
N GLN A 47 16.71 8.50 0.85
CA GLN A 47 15.82 8.05 1.91
C GLN A 47 15.10 6.77 1.47
N VAL A 48 15.22 5.72 2.28
CA VAL A 48 14.43 4.50 2.11
C VAL A 48 13.07 4.72 2.74
N GLN A 49 12.01 4.54 1.96
CA GLN A 49 10.65 4.64 2.42
C GLN A 49 9.96 3.28 2.32
N LEU A 50 9.44 2.80 3.45
CA LEU A 50 8.58 1.61 3.49
C LEU A 50 7.14 1.99 3.15
N LEU A 51 6.57 1.27 2.20
CA LEU A 51 5.20 1.43 1.72
C LEU A 51 4.40 0.14 1.91
N ALA A 52 3.13 0.28 2.24
CA ALA A 52 2.16 -0.81 2.22
C ALA A 52 1.47 -0.82 0.85
N VAL A 53 1.67 -1.90 0.10
CA VAL A 53 1.16 -2.09 -1.26
C VAL A 53 -0.01 -3.07 -1.21
N PRO A 54 -1.24 -2.63 -1.52
CA PRO A 54 -2.39 -3.51 -1.57
C PRO A 54 -2.33 -4.42 -2.82
N ALA A 55 -2.98 -5.59 -2.73
CA ALA A 55 -3.12 -6.56 -3.83
C ALA A 55 -1.81 -7.13 -4.41
N GLY A 56 -0.69 -6.92 -3.72
CA GLY A 56 0.58 -7.57 -3.98
C GLY A 56 0.74 -8.89 -3.23
N LEU A 57 1.63 -9.76 -3.71
CA LEU A 57 2.04 -10.96 -3.00
C LEU A 57 3.55 -10.95 -2.76
N PRO A 58 4.05 -11.67 -1.73
CA PRO A 58 5.48 -11.78 -1.49
C PRO A 58 6.22 -12.41 -2.67
N GLY A 59 7.40 -11.85 -2.96
CA GLY A 59 8.30 -12.31 -4.02
C GLY A 59 7.95 -11.83 -5.43
N GLU A 60 6.93 -10.98 -5.59
CA GLU A 60 6.55 -10.45 -6.89
C GLU A 60 7.44 -9.28 -7.31
N ARG A 61 7.73 -9.19 -8.61
CA ARG A 61 8.33 -8.00 -9.21
C ARG A 61 7.25 -7.19 -9.89
N VAL A 62 7.01 -5.97 -9.41
CA VAL A 62 5.90 -5.12 -9.87
C VAL A 62 6.32 -3.67 -10.05
N THR A 63 5.62 -2.95 -10.92
CA THR A 63 5.64 -1.49 -10.96
C THR A 63 4.55 -0.96 -10.03
N ILE A 64 4.93 -0.19 -9.03
CA ILE A 64 4.01 0.54 -8.15
C ILE A 64 3.93 2.00 -8.55
N ALA A 65 2.73 2.57 -8.48
CA ALA A 65 2.48 4.00 -8.55
C ALA A 65 2.30 4.55 -7.14
N VAL A 66 3.04 5.61 -6.81
CA VAL A 66 3.01 6.27 -5.50
C VAL A 66 2.52 7.69 -5.69
N GLU A 67 1.37 7.99 -5.11
CA GLU A 67 0.76 9.32 -5.10
C GLU A 67 0.95 9.98 -3.72
N ALA A 68 1.66 11.11 -3.72
CA ALA A 68 1.89 11.88 -2.50
C ALA A 68 0.58 12.45 -1.91
N PRO A 69 0.44 12.51 -0.58
CA PRO A 69 -0.73 13.12 0.05
C PRO A 69 -0.78 14.63 -0.25
N PRO A 70 -1.97 15.22 -0.44
CA PRO A 70 -2.09 16.64 -0.72
C PRO A 70 -1.64 17.49 0.48
N ALA A 71 -0.99 18.63 0.21
CA ALA A 71 -0.59 19.59 1.22
C ALA A 71 -1.81 20.15 1.99
N PRO A 72 -1.63 20.59 3.26
CA PRO A 72 -2.73 21.12 4.05
C PRO A 72 -3.32 22.38 3.40
N ARG A 73 -4.66 22.44 3.33
CA ARG A 73 -5.43 23.50 2.66
C ARG A 73 -5.23 24.91 3.22
N SER A 74 -4.82 25.05 4.49
CA SER A 74 -4.58 26.37 5.07
C SER A 74 -3.51 26.37 6.15
N LYS A 75 -2.85 27.53 6.31
CA LYS A 75 -1.86 27.78 7.37
C LYS A 75 -2.47 27.65 8.78
N LYS A 76 -3.78 27.88 8.94
CA LYS A 76 -4.48 27.89 10.23
C LYS A 76 -4.75 26.48 10.78
N HIS A 77 -4.93 25.48 9.91
CA HIS A 77 -5.13 24.09 10.31
C HIS A 77 -3.84 23.26 10.37
N ARG A 78 -2.67 23.89 10.14
CA ARG A 78 -1.38 23.19 10.02
C ARG A 78 -0.90 22.54 11.33
N ARG A 79 -1.28 23.09 12.49
CA ARG A 79 -0.79 22.62 13.81
C ARG A 79 -1.30 21.24 14.23
N HIS A 80 -2.50 20.84 13.79
CA HIS A 80 -3.09 19.52 14.10
C HIS A 80 -3.19 18.62 12.87
N TRP A 81 -2.60 19.04 11.75
CA TRP A 81 -2.67 18.27 10.51
C TRP A 81 -1.62 17.16 10.52
N LYS A 82 -2.08 15.91 10.47
CA LYS A 82 -1.24 14.75 10.18
C LYS A 82 -1.44 14.36 8.72
N PRO A 83 -0.38 14.33 7.89
CA PRO A 83 -0.49 13.82 6.53
C PRO A 83 -1.00 12.38 6.57
N ARG A 84 -1.90 12.04 5.65
CA ARG A 84 -2.22 10.64 5.39
C ARG A 84 -1.02 9.96 4.72
N PRO A 85 -0.85 8.63 4.84
CA PRO A 85 0.13 7.92 4.05
C PRO A 85 -0.15 8.14 2.54
N PRO A 86 0.90 8.08 1.70
CA PRO A 86 0.73 8.15 0.25
C PRO A 86 -0.18 7.01 -0.22
N ARG A 87 -0.93 7.25 -1.30
CA ARG A 87 -1.67 6.17 -1.95
C ARG A 87 -0.72 5.39 -2.84
N VAL A 88 -0.83 4.08 -2.78
CA VAL A 88 0.01 3.18 -3.56
C VAL A 88 -0.87 2.13 -4.21
N TRP A 89 -0.63 1.85 -5.48
CA TRP A 89 -1.27 0.75 -6.21
C TRP A 89 -0.31 0.14 -7.22
N ILE A 90 -0.54 -1.11 -7.56
CA ILE A 90 0.24 -1.82 -8.58
C ILE A 90 -0.31 -1.43 -9.95
N THR A 91 0.56 -1.03 -10.87
CA THR A 91 0.19 -0.72 -12.25
C THR A 91 0.54 -1.85 -13.21
N GLU A 92 1.60 -2.59 -12.92
CA GLU A 92 2.06 -3.69 -13.76
C GLU A 92 2.74 -4.76 -12.91
N ILE A 93 2.51 -6.02 -13.27
CA ILE A 93 3.16 -7.18 -12.64
C ILE A 93 4.10 -7.78 -13.69
N HIS A 94 5.41 -7.71 -13.44
CA HIS A 94 6.45 -8.27 -14.32
C HIS A 94 6.66 -9.75 -14.03
N GLU A 95 6.74 -10.10 -12.74
CA GLU A 95 6.91 -11.48 -12.28
C GLU A 95 5.87 -11.76 -11.19
N ALA A 96 4.89 -12.59 -11.51
CA ALA A 96 3.84 -12.98 -10.59
C ALA A 96 4.32 -14.07 -9.61
N SER A 97 3.82 -14.02 -8.38
CA SER A 97 4.12 -15.03 -7.37
C SER A 97 3.47 -16.36 -7.76
N PRO A 98 4.10 -17.52 -7.48
CA PRO A 98 3.44 -18.81 -7.65
C PRO A 98 2.19 -18.98 -6.77
N LEU A 99 1.99 -18.10 -5.79
CA LEU A 99 0.82 -18.04 -4.94
C LEU A 99 -0.34 -17.24 -5.55
N ARG A 100 -0.14 -16.57 -6.68
CA ARG A 100 -1.16 -15.75 -7.34
C ARG A 100 -2.18 -16.62 -8.07
N VAL A 101 -3.45 -16.27 -7.92
CA VAL A 101 -4.58 -16.83 -8.69
C VAL A 101 -5.49 -15.71 -9.17
N ALA A 102 -6.26 -15.99 -10.22
CA ALA A 102 -7.35 -15.10 -10.61
C ALA A 102 -8.40 -15.05 -9.48
N ALA A 103 -8.73 -13.84 -9.03
CA ALA A 103 -9.77 -13.68 -8.01
C ALA A 103 -11.12 -14.14 -8.59
N PRO A 104 -11.88 -15.00 -7.88
CA PRO A 104 -13.16 -15.50 -8.39
C PRO A 104 -14.25 -14.42 -8.41
N CYS A 105 -14.11 -13.35 -7.61
CA CYS A 105 -15.05 -12.24 -7.60
C CYS A 105 -14.79 -11.28 -8.77
N PRO A 106 -15.80 -10.98 -9.61
CA PRO A 106 -15.64 -10.10 -10.77
C PRO A 106 -15.40 -8.63 -10.39
N VAL A 107 -15.76 -8.22 -9.18
CA VAL A 107 -15.58 -6.84 -8.65
C VAL A 107 -14.45 -6.75 -7.62
N PHE A 108 -13.53 -7.73 -7.64
CA PHE A 108 -12.35 -7.71 -6.78
C PHE A 108 -11.51 -6.44 -7.03
N GLY A 109 -11.14 -5.72 -5.97
CA GLY A 109 -10.44 -4.43 -6.04
C GLY A 109 -11.36 -3.20 -6.01
N GLU A 110 -12.65 -3.35 -6.33
CA GLU A 110 -13.61 -2.23 -6.33
C GLU A 110 -14.48 -2.19 -5.07
N CYS A 111 -15.00 -3.34 -4.64
CA CYS A 111 -15.98 -3.40 -3.56
C CYS A 111 -15.37 -3.23 -2.15
N GLY A 112 -14.04 -3.39 -2.01
CA GLY A 112 -13.34 -3.33 -0.72
C GLY A 112 -13.66 -4.47 0.26
N GLY A 113 -14.50 -5.44 -0.11
CA GLY A 113 -14.95 -6.50 0.80
C GLY A 113 -13.95 -7.65 0.99
N CYS A 114 -13.00 -7.83 0.07
CA CYS A 114 -12.01 -8.91 0.15
C CYS A 114 -10.62 -8.42 -0.26
N GLN A 115 -9.63 -8.67 0.59
CA GLN A 115 -8.23 -8.29 0.34
C GLN A 115 -7.45 -9.38 -0.41
N LEU A 116 -7.63 -10.66 -0.06
CA LEU A 116 -6.70 -11.75 -0.41
C LEU A 116 -7.21 -12.73 -1.50
N GLN A 117 -8.30 -12.42 -2.21
CA GLN A 117 -8.86 -13.35 -3.20
C GLN A 117 -7.91 -13.68 -4.37
N HIS A 118 -6.90 -12.84 -4.60
CA HIS A 118 -5.85 -13.04 -5.59
C HIS A 118 -4.72 -13.99 -5.11
N MET A 119 -4.79 -14.49 -3.88
CA MET A 119 -3.87 -15.47 -3.29
C MET A 119 -4.52 -16.85 -3.25
N ARG A 120 -3.77 -17.92 -3.54
CA ARG A 120 -4.25 -19.30 -3.35
C ARG A 120 -4.73 -19.54 -1.92
N TYR A 121 -5.77 -20.35 -1.78
CA TYR A 121 -6.42 -20.56 -0.49
C TYR A 121 -5.51 -21.21 0.57
N ASP A 122 -4.68 -22.17 0.17
CA ASP A 122 -3.68 -22.80 1.04
C ASP A 122 -2.69 -21.78 1.62
N ALA A 123 -2.21 -20.85 0.79
CA ALA A 123 -1.37 -19.74 1.24
C ALA A 123 -2.11 -18.76 2.16
N GLN A 124 -3.39 -18.48 1.91
CA GLN A 124 -4.20 -17.65 2.81
C GLN A 124 -4.31 -18.26 4.21
N LEU A 125 -4.50 -19.58 4.31
CA LEU A 125 -4.57 -20.29 5.59
C LEU A 125 -3.23 -20.26 6.31
N ALA A 126 -2.13 -20.52 5.60
CA ALA A 126 -0.79 -20.44 6.15
C ALA A 126 -0.47 -19.05 6.72
N TRP A 127 -0.81 -18.00 5.96
CA TRP A 127 -0.65 -16.61 6.42
C TRP A 127 -1.52 -16.29 7.64
N LYS A 128 -2.80 -16.67 7.64
CA LYS A 128 -3.67 -16.44 8.81
C LYS A 128 -3.14 -17.14 10.06
N ARG A 129 -2.66 -18.37 9.90
CA ARG A 129 -2.03 -19.14 10.98
C ARG A 129 -0.80 -18.42 11.51
N SER A 130 0.11 -17.99 10.65
CA SER A 130 1.33 -17.29 11.07
C SER A 130 1.00 -15.96 11.78
N VAL A 131 -0.04 -15.24 11.35
CA VAL A 131 -0.49 -14.02 12.03
C VAL A 131 -0.97 -14.33 13.45
N VAL A 132 -1.77 -15.37 13.64
CA VAL A 132 -2.25 -15.78 14.97
C VAL A 132 -1.10 -16.23 15.86
N GLU A 133 -0.19 -17.07 15.35
CA GLU A 133 0.99 -17.53 16.08
C GLU A 133 1.87 -16.35 16.53
N GLN A 134 2.15 -15.40 15.64
CA GLN A 134 2.90 -14.18 15.99
C GLN A 134 2.21 -13.36 17.08
N LEU A 135 0.88 -13.19 17.01
CA LEU A 135 0.14 -12.43 18.00
C LEU A 135 0.16 -13.12 19.38
N LEU A 136 0.05 -14.45 19.41
CA LEU A 136 0.15 -15.22 20.65
C LEU A 136 1.55 -15.13 21.27
N GLN A 137 2.61 -15.16 20.46
CA GLN A 137 3.98 -15.01 20.95
C GLN A 137 4.26 -13.58 21.46
N GLU A 138 3.99 -12.57 20.63
CA GLU A 138 4.39 -11.19 20.90
C GLU A 138 3.52 -10.49 21.95
N ILE A 139 2.20 -10.70 21.89
CA ILE A 139 1.23 -10.00 22.74
C ILE A 139 0.77 -10.92 23.88
N GLY A 140 0.56 -12.21 23.57
CA GLY A 140 0.12 -13.20 24.54
C GLY A 140 1.25 -13.79 25.40
N HIS A 141 2.52 -13.57 25.02
CA HIS A 141 3.70 -14.13 25.68
C HIS A 141 3.70 -15.67 25.78
N PHE A 142 3.10 -16.35 24.81
CA PHE A 142 3.15 -17.82 24.71
C PHE A 142 4.47 -18.25 24.04
N GLU A 143 5.25 -19.12 24.71
CA GLU A 143 6.54 -19.59 24.18
C GLU A 143 6.37 -20.56 22.98
N GLN A 144 5.29 -21.36 22.96
CA GLN A 144 4.97 -22.31 21.89
C GLN A 144 3.44 -22.41 21.67
N PRO A 145 2.83 -21.45 20.96
CA PRO A 145 1.42 -21.49 20.61
C PRO A 145 1.07 -22.41 19.42
#